data_AF-A0AAD4VXQ6-F1
#
_entry.id   AF-A0AAD4VXQ6-F1
#
_cell.length_a   1.000
_cell.length_b   1.000
_cell.length_c   1.000
_cell.angle_alpha   90.00
_cell.angle_beta   90.00
_cell.angle_gamma   90.00
#
_symmetry.space_group_name_H-M   'P 1'
#
loop_
_entity.id
_entity.type
_entity.pdbx_description
1 polymer ?
#
loop_
_entity_poly.entity_id
_entity_poly.type
_entity_poly.pdbx_seq_one_letter_code
_entity_poly.pdbx_strand_id
1 'polypeptide(L)'
;MAAAVHCLSSCLALPSKLSNLSLNGPSTSSATHSTSTHFTSLSFSASLSHNFFSKGYFSLSPVQRPTRRSVVCEVATTKKPDSAEKRARQAEKRRIYHKSRKSEIKTRMKKVLEALDVLKKKPDATQEEVLSIEKLIGEAYSIIDKAVKVGTLHRNTGARRKSRLARRKKAVEIHHGWFTPNPEVSA
;
A
#
# COMPACT_ATOMS: atom_id res chain seq x y z
N MET A 1 -34.17 9.60 -48.48
CA MET A 1 -35.04 9.28 -47.33
C MET A 1 -34.15 9.20 -46.09
N ALA A 2 -33.87 10.35 -45.47
CA ALA A 2 -32.98 10.46 -44.33
C ALA A 2 -33.77 10.20 -43.04
N ALA A 3 -33.31 9.30 -42.18
CA ALA A 3 -33.90 9.04 -40.87
C ALA A 3 -32.93 9.54 -39.79
N ALA A 4 -33.22 10.71 -39.25
CA ALA A 4 -32.60 11.26 -38.05
C ALA A 4 -33.23 10.59 -36.82
N VAL A 5 -32.40 9.99 -35.96
CA VAL A 5 -32.86 9.38 -34.71
C VAL A 5 -32.36 10.26 -33.57
N HIS A 6 -33.31 10.90 -32.89
CA HIS A 6 -33.10 11.85 -31.82
C HIS A 6 -32.60 11.15 -30.54
N CYS A 7 -31.40 11.51 -30.08
CA CYS A 7 -30.88 11.16 -28.75
C CYS A 7 -31.50 12.09 -27.70
N LEU A 8 -32.50 11.60 -26.97
CA LEU A 8 -33.08 12.30 -25.82
C LEU A 8 -32.24 12.00 -24.56
N SER A 9 -31.47 13.01 -24.16
CA SER A 9 -30.82 13.16 -22.86
C SER A 9 -31.88 13.24 -21.75
N SER A 10 -31.91 12.26 -20.84
CA SER A 10 -32.64 12.36 -19.56
C SER A 10 -31.65 12.31 -18.40
N CYS A 11 -31.30 13.51 -17.93
CA CYS A 11 -30.47 13.75 -16.77
C CYS A 11 -31.34 13.65 -15.51
N LEU A 12 -31.29 12.50 -14.83
CA LEU A 12 -31.91 12.31 -13.52
C LEU A 12 -31.04 12.97 -12.43
N ALA A 13 -31.42 14.17 -12.01
CA ALA A 13 -30.87 14.85 -10.85
C ALA A 13 -31.54 14.33 -9.56
N LEU A 14 -30.77 13.69 -8.69
CA LEU A 14 -31.20 13.27 -7.36
C LEU A 14 -30.78 14.34 -6.32
N PRO A 15 -31.70 14.84 -5.48
CA PRO A 15 -31.34 15.75 -4.39
C PRO A 15 -30.83 14.97 -3.17
N SER A 16 -29.56 15.14 -2.81
CA SER A 16 -29.01 14.59 -1.56
C SER A 16 -29.38 15.49 -0.36
N LYS A 17 -30.40 15.09 0.40
CA LYS A 17 -30.61 15.57 1.78
C LYS A 17 -29.51 15.00 2.68
N LEU A 18 -28.69 15.87 3.28
CA LEU A 18 -27.78 15.50 4.37
C LEU A 18 -28.52 15.66 5.70
N SER A 19 -28.75 14.54 6.40
CA SER A 19 -29.21 14.51 7.79
C SER A 19 -28.01 14.68 8.73
N ASN A 20 -28.02 15.74 9.54
CA ASN A 20 -27.07 15.92 10.64
C ASN A 20 -27.26 14.81 11.69
N LEU A 21 -26.26 13.94 11.85
CA LEU A 21 -26.21 12.98 12.94
C LEU A 21 -25.59 13.65 14.16
N SER A 22 -26.44 14.03 15.11
CA SER A 22 -26.06 14.41 16.48
C SER A 22 -25.81 13.14 17.29
N LEU A 23 -24.64 13.02 17.92
CA LEU A 23 -24.36 11.98 18.90
C LEU A 23 -24.38 12.59 20.31
N ASN A 24 -25.51 12.43 20.99
CA ASN A 24 -25.62 12.58 22.43
C ASN A 24 -25.05 11.30 23.08
N GLY A 25 -23.92 11.41 23.78
CA GLY A 25 -23.39 10.35 24.64
C GLY A 25 -23.85 10.55 26.11
N PRO A 26 -24.11 9.48 26.88
CA PRO A 26 -24.62 9.61 28.24
C PRO A 26 -23.52 9.99 29.24
N SER A 27 -23.90 10.92 30.10
CA SER A 27 -23.23 11.36 31.32
C SER A 27 -23.25 10.29 32.40
N THR A 28 -22.07 9.94 32.94
CA THR A 28 -21.94 9.44 34.31
C THR A 28 -20.90 10.30 35.02
N SER A 29 -21.37 11.06 36.00
CA SER A 29 -20.63 12.03 36.79
C SER A 29 -20.38 11.52 38.21
N SER A 30 -19.14 11.60 38.66
CA SER A 30 -18.73 11.87 40.06
C SER A 30 -17.20 12.08 40.05
N ALA A 31 -16.71 13.33 40.00
CA ALA A 31 -16.29 14.18 41.15
C ALA A 31 -15.03 13.60 41.85
N THR A 32 -13.91 14.29 42.11
CA THR A 32 -13.61 15.70 42.41
C THR A 32 -12.12 16.02 42.18
N HIS A 33 -11.81 17.32 42.00
CA HIS A 33 -10.61 18.09 42.43
C HIS A 33 -9.99 18.97 41.35
N SER A 34 -10.28 20.26 41.51
CA SER A 34 -9.74 21.42 40.83
C SER A 34 -8.25 21.62 41.14
N THR A 35 -7.44 21.84 40.11
CA THR A 35 -6.31 22.80 40.17
C THR A 35 -5.98 23.30 38.76
N SER A 36 -6.00 24.62 38.61
CA SER A 36 -5.51 25.32 37.43
C SER A 36 -3.99 25.38 37.46
N THR A 37 -3.31 24.96 36.39
CA THR A 37 -1.92 25.37 36.18
C THR A 37 -1.67 25.71 34.71
N HIS A 38 -1.02 26.86 34.56
CA HIS A 38 -0.77 27.60 33.33
C HIS A 38 0.27 26.88 32.44
N PHE A 39 0.13 27.07 31.12
CA PHE A 39 1.14 26.66 30.14
C PHE A 39 2.42 27.48 30.33
N THR A 40 3.50 26.84 30.80
CA THR A 40 4.83 27.43 30.89
C THR A 40 5.56 27.33 29.55
N SER A 41 5.92 28.47 28.98
CA SER A 41 6.84 28.58 27.84
C SER A 41 8.26 28.18 28.26
N LEU A 42 8.86 27.23 27.55
CA LEU A 42 10.28 26.89 27.74
C LEU A 42 11.16 28.00 27.17
N SER A 43 11.66 28.87 28.04
CA SER A 43 12.74 29.81 27.76
C SER A 43 14.08 29.08 27.86
N PHE A 44 14.77 28.90 26.74
CA PHE A 44 16.14 28.40 26.68
C PHE A 44 17.09 29.50 27.17
N SER A 45 17.59 29.41 28.40
CA SER A 45 18.57 30.34 28.95
C SER A 45 19.95 30.11 28.33
N ALA A 46 20.47 31.12 27.65
CA ALA A 46 21.87 31.19 27.24
C ALA A 46 22.75 31.53 28.46
N SER A 47 23.48 30.55 28.98
CA SER A 47 24.56 30.80 29.94
C SER A 47 25.82 31.23 29.17
N LEU A 48 26.13 32.51 29.26
CA LEU A 48 27.42 33.11 28.89
C LEU A 48 28.49 32.66 29.90
N SER A 49 29.42 31.79 29.50
CA SER A 49 30.62 31.50 30.29
C SER A 49 31.82 32.24 29.70
N HIS A 50 32.50 32.99 30.56
CA HIS A 50 33.62 33.88 30.29
C HIS A 50 34.79 33.22 29.55
N ASN A 51 35.35 33.97 28.61
CA ASN A 51 36.60 33.68 27.91
C ASN A 51 37.81 33.81 28.85
N PHE A 52 38.70 32.82 28.80
CA PHE A 52 40.09 32.96 29.26
C PHE A 52 40.96 32.08 28.38
N PHE A 53 41.45 32.57 27.24
CA PHE A 53 42.68 32.01 26.67
C PHE A 53 43.43 33.01 25.79
N SER A 54 44.60 33.37 26.31
CA SER A 54 45.86 33.72 25.65
C SER A 54 45.89 34.82 24.57
N LYS A 55 46.65 35.87 24.89
CA LYS A 55 47.17 36.90 23.99
C LYS A 55 47.98 36.27 22.86
N GLY A 56 47.55 36.49 21.62
CA GLY A 56 48.35 36.28 20.42
C GLY A 56 47.89 37.24 19.33
N TYR A 57 48.61 38.36 19.14
CA TYR A 57 48.37 39.28 18.04
C TYR A 57 49.02 38.71 16.77
N PHE A 58 48.25 37.97 15.96
CA PHE A 58 48.62 37.72 14.56
C PHE A 58 47.90 38.73 13.68
N SER A 59 48.67 39.71 13.19
CA SER A 59 48.26 40.64 12.13
C SER A 59 48.18 39.88 10.81
N LEU A 60 46.97 39.54 10.36
CA LEU A 60 46.73 39.03 9.01
C LEU A 60 46.20 40.17 8.13
N SER A 61 46.98 40.55 7.11
CA SER A 61 46.58 41.49 6.08
C SER A 61 45.52 40.86 5.16
N PRO A 62 44.41 41.54 4.84
CA PRO A 62 43.45 41.01 3.88
C PRO A 62 44.01 41.10 2.44
N VAL A 63 44.30 39.96 1.84
CA VAL A 63 44.62 39.86 0.41
C VAL A 63 43.34 40.10 -0.40
N GLN A 64 43.25 41.25 -1.08
CA GLN A 64 42.22 41.49 -2.11
C GLN A 64 42.47 40.58 -3.31
N ARG A 65 41.57 39.61 -3.53
CA ARG A 65 41.55 38.81 -4.76
C ARG A 65 40.69 39.51 -5.81
N PRO A 66 41.16 39.63 -7.07
CA PRO A 66 40.41 40.32 -8.11
C PRO A 66 39.12 39.58 -8.46
N THR A 67 38.10 40.38 -8.71
CA THR A 67 36.71 40.03 -9.04
C THR A 67 36.62 38.87 -10.04
N ARG A 68 36.07 37.76 -9.58
CA ARG A 68 35.66 36.61 -10.39
C ARG A 68 34.71 37.11 -11.50
N ARG A 69 35.00 36.70 -12.75
CA ARG A 69 34.11 36.82 -13.91
C ARG A 69 32.66 36.56 -13.51
N SER A 70 31.77 37.53 -13.74
CA SER A 70 30.34 37.40 -13.53
C SER A 70 29.79 36.41 -14.56
N VAL A 71 29.74 35.14 -14.19
CA VAL A 71 28.88 34.17 -14.88
C VAL A 71 27.45 34.63 -14.61
N VAL A 72 26.78 35.12 -15.65
CA VAL A 72 25.36 35.45 -15.62
C VAL A 72 24.63 34.17 -15.23
N CYS A 73 24.13 34.10 -13.99
CA CYS A 73 23.19 33.07 -13.59
C CYS A 73 21.88 33.34 -14.33
N GLU A 74 21.68 32.60 -15.42
CA GLU A 74 20.37 32.47 -16.05
C GLU A 74 19.38 31.96 -14.99
N VAL A 75 18.25 32.65 -14.88
CA VAL A 75 17.33 32.65 -13.73
C VAL A 75 16.80 31.25 -13.45
N ALA A 76 17.41 30.56 -12.49
CA ALA A 76 16.82 29.38 -11.87
C ALA A 76 15.50 29.82 -11.21
N THR A 77 14.37 29.26 -11.68
CA THR A 77 13.06 29.50 -11.08
C THR A 77 13.13 29.27 -9.57
N THR A 78 12.89 30.30 -8.76
CA THR A 78 12.97 30.30 -7.29
C THR A 78 11.84 29.51 -6.61
N LYS A 79 11.21 28.59 -7.33
CA LYS A 79 10.12 27.75 -6.83
C LYS A 79 10.71 26.62 -6.00
N LYS A 80 10.32 26.54 -4.73
CA LYS A 80 10.65 25.40 -3.87
C LYS A 80 10.14 24.11 -4.53
N PRO A 81 10.88 22.99 -4.48
CA PRO A 81 10.43 21.73 -5.07
C PRO A 81 9.12 21.31 -4.40
N ASP A 82 8.06 21.19 -5.20
CA ASP A 82 6.74 20.84 -4.68
C ASP A 82 6.75 19.38 -4.17
N SER A 83 6.61 19.24 -2.86
CA SER A 83 6.54 17.95 -2.19
C SER A 83 5.35 17.12 -2.69
N ALA A 84 4.26 17.77 -3.11
CA ALA A 84 3.08 17.11 -3.66
C ALA A 84 3.40 16.46 -5.01
N GLU A 85 4.05 17.20 -5.91
CA GLU A 85 4.46 16.68 -7.22
C GLU A 85 5.43 15.49 -7.08
N LYS A 86 6.39 15.55 -6.13
CA LYS A 86 7.27 14.42 -5.82
C LYS A 86 6.49 13.19 -5.37
N ARG A 87 5.49 13.37 -4.48
CA ARG A 87 4.63 12.26 -4.00
C ARG A 87 3.81 11.66 -5.13
N ALA A 88 3.30 12.47 -6.05
CA ALA A 88 2.58 12.00 -7.24
C ALA A 88 3.46 11.09 -8.11
N ARG A 89 4.67 11.54 -8.47
CA ARG A 89 5.63 10.73 -9.25
C ARG A 89 6.01 9.42 -8.55
N GLN A 90 6.18 9.43 -7.23
CA GLN A 90 6.47 8.21 -6.45
C GLN A 90 5.27 7.25 -6.42
N ALA A 91 4.05 7.78 -6.27
CA ALA A 91 2.83 7.00 -6.25
C ALA A 91 2.60 6.28 -7.59
N GLU A 92 2.84 6.96 -8.72
CA GLU A 92 2.74 6.36 -10.05
C GLU A 92 3.70 5.17 -10.22
N LYS A 93 4.98 5.35 -9.85
CA LYS A 93 5.99 4.28 -9.89
C LYS A 93 5.57 3.07 -9.06
N ARG A 94 5.13 3.31 -7.81
CA ARG A 94 4.65 2.23 -6.92
C ARG A 94 3.37 1.59 -7.45
N ARG A 95 2.45 2.37 -8.04
CA ARG A 95 1.20 1.88 -8.62
C ARG A 95 1.48 0.91 -9.75
N ILE A 96 2.36 1.25 -10.70
CA ILE A 96 2.70 0.37 -11.83
C ILE A 96 3.26 -0.96 -11.31
N TYR A 97 4.19 -0.90 -10.36
CA TYR A 97 4.83 -2.08 -9.76
C TYR A 97 3.85 -2.98 -8.99
N HIS A 98 2.99 -2.40 -8.15
CA HIS A 98 2.00 -3.19 -7.42
C HIS A 98 0.88 -3.70 -8.32
N LYS A 99 0.53 -2.96 -9.38
CA LYS A 99 -0.46 -3.39 -10.37
C LYS A 99 0.02 -4.66 -11.08
N SER A 100 1.26 -4.69 -11.59
CA SER A 100 1.79 -5.85 -12.31
C SER A 100 1.84 -7.11 -11.45
N ARG A 101 2.33 -7.00 -10.19
CA ARG A 101 2.35 -8.12 -9.23
C ARG A 101 0.95 -8.61 -8.86
N LYS A 102 0.00 -7.70 -8.64
CA LYS A 102 -1.39 -8.07 -8.33
C LYS A 102 -2.06 -8.76 -9.52
N SER A 103 -1.84 -8.28 -10.75
CA SER A 103 -2.35 -8.93 -11.95
C SER A 103 -1.70 -10.29 -12.17
N GLU A 104 -0.39 -10.44 -11.95
CA GLU A 104 0.30 -11.72 -12.10
C GLU A 104 -0.30 -12.79 -11.18
N ILE A 105 -0.49 -12.47 -9.89
CA ILE A 105 -1.12 -13.40 -8.94
C ILE A 105 -2.52 -13.76 -9.42
N LYS A 106 -3.33 -12.79 -9.87
CA LYS A 106 -4.69 -13.04 -10.36
C LYS A 106 -4.67 -14.00 -11.55
N THR A 107 -3.75 -13.81 -12.49
CA THR A 107 -3.60 -14.66 -13.68
C THR A 107 -3.17 -16.07 -13.32
N ARG A 108 -2.13 -16.25 -12.50
CA ARG A 108 -1.68 -17.59 -12.08
C ARG A 108 -2.76 -18.34 -11.30
N MET A 109 -3.45 -17.66 -10.38
CA MET A 109 -4.57 -18.24 -9.64
C MET A 109 -5.71 -18.63 -10.57
N LYS A 110 -6.04 -17.80 -11.57
CA LYS A 110 -7.10 -18.11 -12.55
C LYS A 110 -6.77 -19.38 -13.33
N LYS A 111 -5.53 -19.52 -13.82
CA LYS A 111 -5.07 -20.74 -14.51
C LYS A 111 -5.23 -22.01 -13.67
N VAL A 112 -4.86 -21.95 -12.38
CA VAL A 112 -5.04 -23.09 -11.46
C VAL A 112 -6.51 -23.43 -11.29
N LEU A 113 -7.38 -22.43 -11.10
CA LEU A 113 -8.81 -22.66 -10.90
C LEU A 113 -9.46 -23.24 -12.16
N GLU A 114 -9.11 -22.74 -13.35
CA GLU A 114 -9.59 -23.28 -14.62
C GLU A 114 -9.17 -24.74 -14.81
N ALA A 115 -7.91 -25.08 -14.51
CA ALA A 115 -7.42 -26.45 -14.60
C ALA A 115 -8.14 -27.39 -13.61
N LEU A 116 -8.38 -26.95 -12.37
CA LEU A 116 -9.15 -27.72 -11.38
C LEU A 116 -10.62 -27.89 -11.77
N ASP A 117 -11.24 -26.87 -12.36
CA ASP A 117 -12.63 -26.93 -12.81
C ASP A 117 -12.79 -27.86 -14.02
N VAL A 118 -11.79 -27.94 -14.90
CA VAL A 118 -11.74 -28.94 -15.98
C VAL A 118 -11.57 -30.34 -15.43
N LEU A 119 -10.63 -30.55 -14.49
CA LEU A 119 -10.39 -31.85 -13.87
C LEU A 119 -11.65 -32.38 -13.18
N LYS A 120 -12.34 -31.54 -12.42
CA LYS A 120 -13.58 -31.92 -11.72
C LYS A 120 -14.67 -32.45 -12.67
N LYS A 121 -14.74 -31.95 -13.90
CA LYS A 121 -15.76 -32.35 -14.89
C LYS A 121 -15.40 -33.64 -15.60
N LYS A 122 -14.12 -33.98 -15.71
CA LYS A 122 -13.68 -35.22 -16.34
C LYS A 122 -13.77 -36.37 -15.32
N PRO A 123 -14.41 -37.50 -15.66
CA PRO A 123 -14.46 -38.66 -14.76
C PRO A 123 -13.11 -39.37 -14.66
N ASP A 124 -12.35 -39.43 -15.76
CA ASP A 124 -11.07 -40.12 -15.86
C ASP A 124 -9.91 -39.13 -15.67
N ALA A 125 -9.42 -39.03 -14.44
CA ALA A 125 -8.29 -38.17 -14.10
C ALA A 125 -6.96 -38.92 -14.28
N THR A 126 -6.17 -38.53 -15.26
CA THR A 126 -4.81 -39.06 -15.48
C THR A 126 -3.84 -38.44 -14.47
N GLN A 127 -2.94 -39.26 -13.90
CA GLN A 127 -1.93 -38.80 -12.93
C GLN A 127 -1.06 -37.65 -13.47
N GLU A 128 -0.81 -37.62 -14.78
CA GLU A 128 -0.06 -36.55 -15.46
C GLU A 128 -0.74 -35.18 -15.34
N GLU A 129 -2.08 -35.12 -15.42
CA GLU A 129 -2.83 -33.88 -15.28
C GLU A 129 -2.68 -33.33 -13.86
N VAL A 130 -2.73 -34.19 -12.85
CA VAL A 130 -2.54 -33.81 -11.44
C VAL A 130 -1.16 -33.19 -11.22
N LEU A 131 -0.09 -33.82 -11.74
CA LEU A 131 1.27 -33.28 -11.64
C LEU A 131 1.41 -31.92 -12.32
N SER A 132 0.73 -31.72 -13.45
CA SER A 132 0.72 -30.42 -14.14
C SER A 132 0.07 -29.33 -13.28
N ILE A 133 -1.05 -29.65 -12.60
CA ILE A 133 -1.76 -28.73 -11.72
C ILE A 133 -0.91 -28.40 -10.49
N GLU A 134 -0.21 -29.38 -9.93
CA GLU A 134 0.68 -29.16 -8.78
C GLU A 134 1.85 -28.22 -9.12
N LYS A 135 2.42 -28.34 -10.33
CA LYS A 135 3.40 -27.37 -10.83
C LYS A 135 2.82 -25.96 -10.89
N LEU A 136 1.60 -25.79 -11.42
CA LEU A 136 0.92 -24.49 -11.47
C LEU A 136 0.62 -23.93 -10.08
N ILE A 137 0.26 -24.78 -9.12
CA ILE A 137 0.07 -24.39 -7.71
C ILE A 137 1.39 -23.91 -7.10
N GLY A 138 2.49 -24.63 -7.35
CA GLY A 138 3.83 -24.25 -6.89
C GLY A 138 4.26 -22.89 -7.42
N GLU A 139 4.03 -22.62 -8.71
CA GLU A 139 4.26 -21.30 -9.30
C GLU A 139 3.40 -20.21 -8.64
N ALA A 140 2.11 -20.48 -8.44
CA ALA A 140 1.21 -19.53 -7.80
C ALA A 140 1.65 -19.20 -6.36
N TYR A 141 2.09 -20.20 -5.59
CA TYR A 141 2.61 -20.00 -4.24
C TYR A 141 3.90 -19.18 -4.24
N SER A 142 4.83 -19.47 -5.15
CA SER A 142 6.07 -18.70 -5.29
C SER A 142 5.81 -17.21 -5.53
N ILE A 143 4.88 -16.87 -6.43
CA ILE A 143 4.54 -15.47 -6.72
C ILE A 143 3.80 -14.81 -5.54
N ILE A 144 2.89 -15.53 -4.87
CA ILE A 144 2.20 -15.01 -3.69
C ILE A 144 3.21 -14.65 -2.59
N ASP A 145 4.16 -15.52 -2.30
CA ASP A 145 5.15 -15.30 -1.23
C ASP A 145 6.14 -14.21 -1.58
N LYS A 146 6.59 -14.15 -2.84
CA LYS A 146 7.39 -13.02 -3.33
C LYS A 146 6.65 -11.70 -3.17
N ALA A 147 5.36 -11.66 -3.45
CA ALA A 147 4.55 -10.46 -3.28
C ALA A 147 4.32 -10.07 -1.80
N VAL A 148 4.28 -11.05 -0.88
CA VAL A 148 4.25 -10.82 0.56
C VAL A 148 5.59 -10.27 1.06
N LYS A 149 6.71 -10.88 0.66
CA LYS A 149 8.07 -10.44 1.03
C LYS A 149 8.34 -8.99 0.60
N VAL A 150 7.89 -8.63 -0.60
CA VAL A 150 8.03 -7.28 -1.17
C VAL A 150 7.04 -6.28 -0.56
N GLY A 151 6.03 -6.72 0.20
CA GLY A 151 5.03 -5.85 0.81
C GLY A 151 3.93 -5.38 -0.15
N THR A 152 3.78 -6.01 -1.31
CA THR A 152 2.64 -5.75 -2.22
C THR A 152 1.34 -6.32 -1.65
N LEU A 153 1.44 -7.41 -0.88
CA LEU A 153 0.33 -8.09 -0.24
C LEU A 153 0.61 -8.26 1.26
N HIS A 154 -0.39 -8.03 2.10
CA HIS A 154 -0.28 -8.34 3.52
C HIS A 154 -0.23 -9.87 3.76
N ARG A 155 0.53 -10.31 4.78
CA ARG A 155 0.73 -11.72 5.12
C ARG A 155 -0.58 -12.52 5.21
N ASN A 156 -1.61 -11.96 5.86
CA ASN A 156 -2.91 -12.62 6.00
C ASN A 156 -3.62 -12.77 4.65
N THR A 157 -3.46 -11.79 3.75
CA THR A 157 -4.07 -11.88 2.42
C THR A 157 -3.35 -12.92 1.56
N GLY A 158 -2.03 -13.07 1.70
CA GLY A 158 -1.27 -14.16 1.09
C GLY A 158 -1.75 -15.53 1.60
N ALA A 159 -1.86 -15.69 2.91
CA ALA A 159 -2.36 -16.91 3.55
C ALA A 159 -3.78 -17.28 3.09
N ARG A 160 -4.70 -16.31 3.02
CA ARG A 160 -6.06 -16.54 2.49
C ARG A 160 -6.06 -17.03 1.04
N ARG A 161 -5.19 -16.51 0.19
CA ARG A 161 -5.08 -16.95 -1.22
C ARG A 161 -4.56 -18.38 -1.34
N LYS A 162 -3.54 -18.73 -0.55
CA LYS A 162 -3.02 -20.11 -0.46
C LYS A 162 -4.08 -21.08 0.03
N SER A 163 -4.74 -20.73 1.14
CA SER A 163 -5.82 -21.52 1.73
C SER A 163 -6.95 -21.77 0.72
N ARG A 164 -7.30 -20.77 -0.10
CA ARG A 164 -8.31 -20.92 -1.17
C ARG A 164 -7.91 -21.98 -2.20
N LEU A 165 -6.67 -21.96 -2.69
CA LEU A 165 -6.19 -22.94 -3.67
C LEU A 165 -6.14 -24.35 -3.07
N ALA A 166 -5.61 -24.48 -1.85
CA ALA A 166 -5.55 -25.76 -1.14
C ALA A 166 -6.95 -26.36 -0.91
N ARG A 167 -7.93 -25.55 -0.49
CA ARG A 167 -9.32 -26.00 -0.31
C ARG A 167 -9.94 -26.48 -1.62
N ARG A 168 -9.67 -25.80 -2.73
CA ARG A 168 -10.19 -26.21 -4.05
C ARG A 168 -9.56 -27.51 -4.53
N LYS A 169 -8.24 -27.69 -4.34
CA LYS A 169 -7.56 -28.97 -4.63
C LYS A 169 -8.21 -30.13 -3.87
N LYS A 170 -8.33 -29.99 -2.54
CA LYS A 170 -8.95 -31.01 -1.67
C LYS A 170 -10.37 -31.35 -2.08
N ALA A 171 -11.18 -30.35 -2.47
CA ALA A 171 -12.55 -30.60 -2.91
C ALA A 171 -12.62 -31.43 -4.21
N VAL A 172 -11.65 -31.27 -5.11
CA VAL A 172 -11.55 -32.08 -6.33
C VAL A 172 -11.07 -33.50 -5.99
N GLU A 173 -10.07 -33.63 -5.10
CA GLU A 173 -9.60 -34.94 -4.61
C GLU A 173 -10.73 -35.76 -3.95
N ILE A 174 -11.58 -35.12 -3.13
CA ILE A 174 -12.75 -35.76 -2.52
C ILE A 174 -13.77 -36.18 -3.59
N HIS A 175 -14.00 -35.34 -4.60
CA HIS A 175 -14.96 -35.63 -5.68
C HIS A 175 -14.57 -36.88 -6.48
N HIS A 176 -13.27 -37.07 -6.74
CA HIS A 176 -12.77 -38.29 -7.39
C HIS A 176 -12.57 -39.47 -6.43
N GLY A 177 -12.80 -39.28 -5.13
CA GLY A 177 -12.71 -40.35 -4.12
C GLY A 177 -11.30 -40.71 -3.67
N TRP A 178 -10.29 -39.90 -3.99
CA TRP A 178 -8.89 -40.19 -3.60
C TRP A 178 -8.56 -39.82 -2.16
N PHE A 179 -9.35 -38.93 -1.56
CA PHE A 179 -9.15 -38.47 -0.20
C PHE A 179 -10.48 -38.39 0.54
N THR A 180 -10.56 -39.07 1.68
CA THR A 180 -11.68 -38.97 2.62
C THR A 180 -11.13 -38.37 3.90
N PRO A 181 -11.61 -37.18 4.34
CA PRO A 181 -11.15 -36.61 5.59
C PRO A 181 -11.56 -37.51 6.76
N ASN A 182 -10.60 -37.93 7.57
CA ASN A 182 -10.87 -38.65 8.82
C ASN A 182 -11.46 -37.65 9.86
N PRO A 183 -12.67 -37.90 10.39
CA PRO A 183 -13.34 -36.97 11.31
C PRO A 183 -12.66 -36.84 12.69
N GLU A 184 -11.74 -37.73 13.08
CA GLU A 184 -11.30 -37.82 14.49
C GLU A 184 -10.21 -36.83 14.94
N VAL A 185 -9.63 -36.03 14.01
CA VAL A 185 -8.46 -35.19 14.32
C VAL A 185 -8.83 -33.72 14.58
N SER A 186 -10.11 -33.41 14.84
CA SER A 186 -10.53 -32.06 15.26
C SER A 186 -10.60 -31.95 16.78
N ALA A 187 -9.44 -31.84 17.42
CA ALA A 187 -9.27 -31.40 18.81
C ALA A 187 -8.27 -30.23 18.86
#